data_AF-A0A4S3JG02-F1
#
_entry.id   AF-A0A4S3JG02-F1
#
_cell.length_a   1.000
_cell.length_b   1.000
_cell.length_c   1.000
_cell.angle_alpha   90.00
_cell.angle_beta   90.00
_cell.angle_gamma   90.00
#
_symmetry.space_group_name_H-M   'P 1'
#
loop_
_entity.id
_entity.type
_entity.pdbx_description
1 polymer ?
#
loop_
_entity_poly.entity_id
_entity_poly.type
_entity_poly.pdbx_seq_one_letter_code
_entity_poly.pdbx_strand_id
1 'polypeptide(L)'
;MKYANLVLSLASMSWAAACGSLTLTSQLDIDTQASCSTVNGDVKISSEYVGTLNLAGVETVTGAVNGAGLHSLSSINFPDLKLVAGSINLTGSFNEYVVHNIGGRKYQVLMGIFSLSIPSLENVNGGFKVISTKNITCATWTKMEDYKRIRGKYECRALAPQESMH
;
A
#
# COMPACT_ATOMS: atom_id res chain seq x y z
N MET A 1 18.11 59.11 16.50
CA MET A 1 18.39 57.92 15.67
C MET A 1 17.56 56.77 16.24
N LYS A 2 16.51 56.33 15.54
CA LYS A 2 15.66 55.19 15.95
C LYS A 2 15.75 54.17 14.84
N TYR A 3 16.44 53.06 15.09
CA TYR A 3 16.57 51.94 14.16
C TYR A 3 15.25 51.16 14.17
N ALA A 4 14.57 51.15 13.04
CA ALA A 4 13.45 50.26 12.81
C ALA A 4 14.00 48.85 12.56
N ASN A 5 13.81 47.96 13.53
CA ASN A 5 14.12 46.54 13.39
C ASN A 5 13.12 45.92 12.40
N LEU A 6 13.56 45.68 11.18
CA LEU A 6 12.82 44.90 10.19
C LEU A 6 12.96 43.42 10.59
N VAL A 7 11.98 42.90 11.34
CA VAL A 7 11.89 41.46 11.61
C VAL A 7 11.40 40.78 10.33
N LEU A 8 12.33 40.18 9.59
CA LEU A 8 12.03 39.30 8.47
C LEU A 8 11.48 37.99 9.04
N SER A 9 10.16 37.88 9.12
CA SER A 9 9.51 36.59 9.38
C SER A 9 9.69 35.72 8.13
N LEU A 10 10.72 34.88 8.15
CA LEU A 10 10.78 33.72 7.28
C LEU A 10 9.65 32.80 7.74
N ALA A 11 8.47 32.95 7.12
CA ALA A 11 7.54 31.84 7.08
C ALA A 11 8.29 30.73 6.36
N SER A 12 8.85 29.80 7.15
CA SER A 12 9.34 28.53 6.65
C SER A 12 8.13 27.85 6.01
N MET A 13 7.94 28.05 4.70
CA MET A 13 7.15 27.14 3.91
C MET A 13 7.85 25.80 4.10
N SER A 14 7.31 24.98 5.01
CA SER A 14 7.68 23.58 5.08
C SER A 14 7.24 23.01 3.74
N TRP A 15 8.17 22.92 2.80
CA TRP A 15 7.98 22.05 1.66
C TRP A 15 7.71 20.69 2.30
N ALA A 16 6.50 20.17 2.11
CA ALA A 16 6.24 18.78 2.47
C ALA A 16 7.38 18.00 1.81
N ALA A 17 8.18 17.31 2.62
CA ALA A 17 9.35 16.62 2.10
C ALA A 17 8.83 15.66 1.03
N ALA A 18 9.19 15.96 -0.21
CA ALA A 18 8.68 15.28 -1.38
C ALA A 18 9.81 14.42 -1.93
N CYS A 19 9.49 13.17 -2.22
CA CYS A 19 10.40 12.20 -2.78
C CYS A 19 9.94 11.84 -4.19
N GLY A 20 10.87 11.31 -4.99
CA GLY A 20 10.54 10.79 -6.32
C GLY A 20 9.71 9.50 -6.24
N SER A 21 9.49 8.86 -7.38
CA SER A 21 8.88 7.52 -7.41
C SER A 21 9.68 6.54 -6.57
N LEU A 22 8.99 5.63 -5.89
CA LEU A 22 9.57 4.64 -4.99
C LEU A 22 9.47 3.25 -5.61
N THR A 23 10.56 2.48 -5.56
CA THR A 23 10.53 1.04 -5.81
C THR A 23 10.97 0.33 -4.53
N LEU A 24 10.06 -0.43 -3.94
CA LEU A 24 10.22 -1.09 -2.66
C LEU A 24 10.56 -2.55 -2.91
N THR A 25 11.79 -2.92 -2.59
CA THR A 25 12.32 -4.30 -2.59
C THR A 25 12.50 -4.83 -1.17
N SER A 26 12.68 -3.92 -0.21
CA SER A 26 12.80 -4.21 1.22
C SER A 26 12.35 -3.02 2.07
N GLN A 27 12.24 -3.21 3.39
CA GLN A 27 11.90 -2.13 4.32
C GLN A 27 12.95 -1.00 4.33
N LEU A 28 14.21 -1.30 3.97
CA LEU A 28 15.27 -0.29 3.89
C LEU A 28 15.00 0.79 2.83
N ASP A 29 14.33 0.43 1.73
CA ASP A 29 13.94 1.39 0.69
C ASP A 29 12.97 2.45 1.24
N ILE A 30 12.21 2.10 2.27
CA ILE A 30 11.27 2.98 2.95
C ILE A 30 12.00 3.82 3.99
N ASP A 31 12.87 3.19 4.79
CA ASP A 31 13.59 3.85 5.87
C ASP A 31 14.51 4.98 5.33
N THR A 32 15.06 4.81 4.13
CA THR A 32 15.85 5.86 3.44
C THR A 32 15.00 7.06 2.98
N GLN A 33 13.68 6.91 2.93
CA GLN A 33 12.71 7.93 2.51
C GLN A 33 11.82 8.40 3.67
N ALA A 34 12.18 8.07 4.92
CA ALA A 34 11.34 8.25 6.11
C ALA A 34 10.95 9.71 6.42
N SER A 35 11.62 10.70 5.82
CA SER A 35 11.24 12.10 5.95
C SER A 35 10.13 12.52 4.98
N CYS A 36 9.81 11.71 3.98
CA CYS A 36 8.93 12.07 2.88
C CYS A 36 7.45 11.96 3.25
N SER A 37 6.70 13.05 3.06
CA SER A 37 5.25 13.09 3.22
C SER A 37 4.51 12.99 1.88
N THR A 38 5.17 13.30 0.76
CA THR A 38 4.57 13.21 -0.59
C THR A 38 5.47 12.48 -1.58
N VAL A 39 4.97 11.39 -2.16
CA VAL A 39 5.61 10.71 -3.28
C VAL A 39 5.16 11.40 -4.58
N ASN A 40 6.09 12.11 -5.22
CA ASN A 40 5.88 12.75 -6.52
C ASN A 40 6.11 11.75 -7.67
N GLY A 41 5.27 10.71 -7.70
CA GLY A 41 5.26 9.67 -8.71
C GLY A 41 4.59 8.41 -8.19
N ASP A 42 5.02 7.26 -8.73
CA ASP A 42 4.46 5.96 -8.38
C ASP A 42 5.17 5.32 -7.18
N VAL A 43 4.43 4.49 -6.44
CA VAL A 43 5.00 3.54 -5.48
C VAL A 43 4.86 2.15 -6.09
N LYS A 44 5.99 1.49 -6.37
CA LYS A 44 6.05 0.12 -6.87
C LYS A 44 6.56 -0.82 -5.81
N ILE A 45 5.80 -1.83 -5.46
CA ILE A 45 6.23 -2.91 -4.56
C ILE A 45 6.70 -4.07 -5.44
N SER A 46 7.95 -4.49 -5.24
CA SER A 46 8.52 -5.65 -5.95
C SER A 46 7.83 -6.95 -5.51
N SER A 47 7.66 -7.89 -6.44
CA SER A 47 7.23 -9.26 -6.15
C SER A 47 8.20 -10.00 -5.22
N GLU A 48 9.45 -9.52 -5.15
CA GLU A 48 10.50 -10.07 -4.29
C GLU A 48 10.42 -9.55 -2.85
N TYR A 49 9.57 -8.56 -2.55
CA TYR A 49 9.44 -8.03 -1.21
C TYR A 49 8.90 -9.10 -0.26
N VAL A 50 9.61 -9.35 0.84
CA VAL A 50 9.28 -10.38 1.82
C VAL A 50 8.86 -9.77 3.15
N GLY A 51 7.85 -10.38 3.79
CA GLY A 51 7.45 -10.05 5.14
C GLY A 51 6.49 -8.86 5.23
N THR A 52 6.75 -7.94 6.15
CA THR A 52 5.87 -6.80 6.43
C THR A 52 6.36 -5.56 5.71
N LEU A 53 5.46 -4.86 5.05
CA LEU A 53 5.71 -3.57 4.43
C LEU A 53 4.99 -2.48 5.22
N ASN A 54 5.75 -1.52 5.75
CA ASN A 54 5.20 -0.37 6.46
C ASN A 54 5.69 0.95 5.85
N LEU A 55 4.82 1.66 5.14
CA LEU A 55 5.11 2.99 4.57
C LEU A 55 4.54 4.08 5.48
N ALA A 56 5.24 4.35 6.58
CA ALA A 56 4.88 5.43 7.51
C ALA A 56 5.39 6.79 7.00
N GLY A 57 4.71 7.86 7.38
CA GLY A 57 5.06 9.24 7.04
C GLY A 57 4.52 9.74 5.69
N VAL A 58 4.35 8.85 4.71
CA VAL A 58 3.80 9.20 3.40
C VAL A 58 2.29 9.40 3.48
N GLU A 59 1.85 10.63 3.23
CA GLU A 59 0.43 11.00 3.23
C GLU A 59 -0.19 11.01 1.83
N THR A 60 0.61 11.36 0.82
CA THR A 60 0.14 11.53 -0.55
C THR A 60 1.02 10.80 -1.55
N VAL A 61 0.39 10.08 -2.47
CA VAL A 61 1.02 9.53 -3.67
C VAL A 61 0.36 10.20 -4.88
N THR A 62 1.13 10.97 -5.63
CA THR A 62 0.62 11.69 -6.82
C THR A 62 0.43 10.76 -8.03
N GLY A 63 1.13 9.63 -8.06
CA GLY A 63 0.94 8.55 -9.02
C GLY A 63 0.10 7.40 -8.46
N ALA A 64 0.38 6.21 -8.95
CA ALA A 64 -0.26 4.96 -8.56
C ALA A 64 0.56 4.17 -7.54
N VAL A 65 -0.13 3.36 -6.73
CA VAL A 65 0.48 2.37 -5.84
C VAL A 65 0.27 0.99 -6.47
N ASN A 66 1.35 0.33 -6.87
CA ASN A 66 1.30 -0.91 -7.64
C ASN A 66 2.14 -2.00 -7.00
N GLY A 67 1.58 -3.20 -6.92
CA GLY A 67 2.28 -4.41 -6.50
C GLY A 67 1.60 -5.63 -7.11
N ALA A 68 2.38 -6.44 -7.81
CA ALA A 68 1.88 -7.65 -8.46
C ALA A 68 2.78 -8.84 -8.12
N GLY A 69 2.16 -10.00 -7.95
CA GLY A 69 2.90 -11.20 -7.50
C GLY A 69 3.47 -11.04 -6.09
N LEU A 70 2.75 -10.37 -5.19
CA LEU A 70 3.17 -10.15 -3.80
C LEU A 70 2.96 -11.42 -2.95
N HIS A 71 3.62 -12.52 -3.34
CA HIS A 71 3.45 -13.85 -2.72
C HIS A 71 4.14 -13.93 -1.36
N SER A 72 5.33 -13.35 -1.25
CA SER A 72 6.18 -13.44 -0.05
C SER A 72 5.86 -12.37 1.00
N LEU A 73 4.90 -11.50 0.70
CA LEU A 73 4.52 -10.36 1.52
C LEU A 73 3.35 -10.77 2.44
N SER A 74 3.57 -10.66 3.74
CA SER A 74 2.61 -11.03 4.78
C SER A 74 1.59 -9.93 5.06
N SER A 75 2.04 -8.68 5.14
CA SER A 75 1.21 -7.55 5.54
C SER A 75 1.65 -6.24 4.89
N ILE A 76 0.68 -5.43 4.47
CA ILE A 76 0.90 -4.07 3.96
C ILE A 76 0.22 -3.09 4.92
N ASN A 77 0.98 -2.13 5.43
CA ASN A 77 0.49 -1.09 6.30
C ASN A 77 0.92 0.29 5.80
N PHE A 78 -0.06 1.12 5.47
CA PHE A 78 0.11 2.51 5.03
C PHE A 78 -0.67 3.42 5.99
N PRO A 79 -0.13 3.67 7.20
CA PRO A 79 -0.89 4.26 8.29
C PRO A 79 -1.29 5.71 8.00
N ASP A 80 -0.44 6.46 7.30
CA ASP A 80 -0.62 7.90 7.10
C ASP A 80 -1.15 8.25 5.70
N LEU A 81 -1.28 7.26 4.81
CA LEU A 81 -1.64 7.48 3.41
C LEU A 81 -3.11 7.91 3.30
N LYS A 82 -3.32 9.18 2.93
CA LYS A 82 -4.64 9.81 2.77
C LYS A 82 -5.09 9.82 1.32
N LEU A 83 -4.20 10.15 0.39
CA LEU A 83 -4.55 10.38 -1.01
C LEU A 83 -3.66 9.59 -1.96
N VAL A 84 -4.31 8.89 -2.89
CA VAL A 84 -3.67 8.36 -4.11
C VAL A 84 -4.32 9.01 -5.31
N ALA A 85 -3.58 9.84 -6.04
CA ALA A 85 -4.10 10.50 -7.23
C ALA A 85 -4.17 9.55 -8.44
N GLY A 86 -3.36 8.50 -8.47
CA GLY A 86 -3.48 7.39 -9.40
C GLY A 86 -4.38 6.27 -8.88
N SER A 87 -4.07 5.05 -9.29
CA SER A 87 -4.79 3.83 -8.87
C SER A 87 -4.04 3.08 -7.79
N ILE A 88 -4.75 2.31 -6.98
CA ILE A 88 -4.16 1.30 -6.09
C ILE A 88 -4.38 -0.05 -6.76
N ASN A 89 -3.30 -0.77 -7.09
CA ASN A 89 -3.33 -2.11 -7.68
C ASN A 89 -2.42 -3.04 -6.88
N LEU A 90 -2.98 -3.82 -5.97
CA LEU A 90 -2.25 -4.77 -5.13
C LEU A 90 -2.75 -6.18 -5.39
N THR A 91 -1.89 -7.03 -5.93
CA THR A 91 -2.24 -8.41 -6.24
C THR A 91 -1.19 -9.37 -5.69
N GLY A 92 -1.64 -10.24 -4.79
CA GLY A 92 -0.91 -11.42 -4.35
C GLY A 92 -1.80 -12.63 -4.62
N SER A 93 -1.41 -13.49 -5.56
CA SER A 93 -2.25 -14.62 -6.00
C SER A 93 -1.55 -15.97 -5.82
N PHE A 94 -2.30 -17.06 -5.80
CA PHE A 94 -1.81 -18.44 -5.65
C PHE A 94 -1.47 -19.08 -7.00
N ASN A 95 -1.31 -18.29 -8.06
CA ASN A 95 -1.29 -18.83 -9.43
C ASN A 95 -0.14 -19.83 -9.72
N GLU A 96 0.76 -20.07 -8.76
CA GLU A 96 1.72 -21.16 -8.80
C GLU A 96 1.49 -22.14 -7.64
N TYR A 97 1.02 -23.34 -8.00
CA TYR A 97 0.78 -24.46 -7.08
C TYR A 97 2.13 -25.09 -6.71
N VAL A 98 2.80 -24.61 -5.66
CA VAL A 98 4.02 -25.27 -5.15
C VAL A 98 3.60 -26.51 -4.35
N VAL A 99 3.65 -27.67 -5.02
CA VAL A 99 3.45 -28.96 -4.37
C VAL A 99 4.70 -29.33 -3.61
N HIS A 100 4.69 -29.13 -2.30
CA HIS A 100 5.69 -29.80 -1.46
C HIS A 100 5.28 -31.26 -1.32
N ASN A 101 6.12 -32.18 -1.83
CA ASN A 101 6.02 -33.60 -1.55
C ASN A 101 6.86 -33.90 -0.32
N ILE A 102 6.24 -33.84 0.86
CA ILE A 102 6.88 -34.26 2.11
C ILE A 102 6.28 -35.63 2.47
N GLY A 103 7.11 -36.68 2.41
CA GLY A 103 6.65 -38.05 2.72
C GLY A 103 5.51 -38.55 1.83
N GLY A 104 5.45 -38.13 0.55
CA GLY A 104 4.42 -38.56 -0.41
C GLY A 104 3.06 -37.87 -0.27
N ARG A 105 2.93 -36.89 0.63
CA ARG A 105 1.73 -36.04 0.74
C ARG A 105 2.00 -34.69 0.09
N LYS A 106 1.02 -34.21 -0.68
CA LYS A 106 1.03 -32.89 -1.33
C LYS A 106 0.58 -31.84 -0.31
N TYR A 107 1.51 -30.99 0.13
CA TYR A 107 1.18 -29.87 1.01
C TYR A 107 1.03 -28.59 0.20
N GLN A 108 -0.11 -27.91 0.39
CA GLN A 108 -0.38 -26.59 -0.15
C GLN A 108 0.00 -25.56 0.92
N VAL A 109 1.00 -24.73 0.65
CA VAL A 109 1.32 -23.59 1.50
C VAL A 109 0.80 -22.34 0.80
N LEU A 110 -0.34 -21.80 1.26
CA LEU A 110 -0.86 -20.55 0.72
C LEU A 110 0.01 -19.39 1.21
N MET A 111 0.65 -18.69 0.27
CA MET A 111 1.30 -17.41 0.52
C MET A 111 0.65 -16.31 -0.33
N GLY A 112 0.55 -15.12 0.25
CA GLY A 112 -0.19 -13.97 -0.26
C GLY A 112 -0.46 -13.00 0.88
N ILE A 113 -0.89 -11.78 0.55
CA ILE A 113 -1.05 -10.69 1.52
C ILE A 113 -2.14 -11.08 2.53
N PHE A 114 -1.73 -11.38 3.76
CA PHE A 114 -2.65 -11.79 4.82
C PHE A 114 -3.36 -10.59 5.45
N SER A 115 -2.73 -9.43 5.50
CA SER A 115 -3.38 -8.20 5.98
C SER A 115 -3.04 -6.99 5.13
N LEU A 116 -4.05 -6.18 4.86
CA LEU A 116 -3.92 -4.87 4.25
C LEU A 116 -4.56 -3.85 5.18
N SER A 117 -3.80 -2.84 5.57
CA SER A 117 -4.23 -1.78 6.47
C SER A 117 -3.85 -0.43 5.87
N ILE A 118 -4.86 0.37 5.52
CA ILE A 118 -4.70 1.74 5.04
C ILE A 118 -5.76 2.61 5.74
N PRO A 119 -5.63 2.79 7.06
CA PRO A 119 -6.71 3.32 7.91
C PRO A 119 -7.03 4.79 7.62
N SER A 120 -6.04 5.57 7.20
CA SER A 120 -6.19 6.99 6.91
C SER A 120 -6.60 7.26 5.45
N LEU A 121 -6.85 6.23 4.64
CA LEU A 121 -7.15 6.44 3.23
C LEU A 121 -8.46 7.20 3.07
N GLU A 122 -8.35 8.35 2.43
CA GLU A 122 -9.46 9.24 2.18
C GLU A 122 -9.91 9.15 0.74
N ASN A 123 -8.99 9.20 -0.22
CA ASN A 123 -9.35 9.33 -1.63
C ASN A 123 -8.43 8.53 -2.54
N VAL A 124 -9.04 7.94 -3.56
CA VAL A 124 -8.35 7.32 -4.70
C VAL A 124 -8.95 7.90 -5.96
N ASN A 125 -8.20 8.73 -6.66
CA ASN A 125 -8.69 9.38 -7.88
C ASN A 125 -8.66 8.44 -9.10
N GLY A 126 -7.94 7.32 -9.02
CA GLY A 126 -7.97 6.23 -9.99
C GLY A 126 -8.82 5.04 -9.53
N GLY A 127 -8.51 3.87 -10.08
CA GLY A 127 -9.13 2.61 -9.69
C GLY A 127 -8.56 2.08 -8.37
N PHE A 128 -9.31 1.21 -7.73
CA PHE A 128 -8.89 0.47 -6.56
C PHE A 128 -9.05 -1.01 -6.84
N LYS A 129 -7.94 -1.72 -6.91
CA LYS A 129 -7.87 -3.16 -7.15
C LYS A 129 -7.00 -3.80 -6.08
N VAL A 130 -7.62 -4.60 -5.23
CA VAL A 130 -6.91 -5.45 -4.27
C VAL A 130 -7.40 -6.87 -4.42
N ILE A 131 -6.49 -7.76 -4.80
CA ILE A 131 -6.78 -9.20 -4.87
C ILE A 131 -5.78 -9.92 -3.98
N SER A 132 -6.30 -10.61 -2.98
CA SER A 132 -5.53 -11.53 -2.16
C SER A 132 -6.21 -12.89 -2.06
N THR A 133 -5.41 -13.89 -1.80
CA THR A 133 -5.79 -15.28 -1.61
C THR A 133 -5.88 -15.67 -0.14
N LYS A 134 -5.66 -14.69 0.73
CA LYS A 134 -5.86 -14.75 2.16
C LYS A 134 -7.00 -13.83 2.58
N ASN A 135 -7.32 -13.89 3.87
CA ASN A 135 -8.41 -13.15 4.48
C ASN A 135 -8.06 -11.66 4.59
N ILE A 136 -8.31 -10.89 3.52
CA ILE A 136 -8.30 -9.42 3.56
C ILE A 136 -9.73 -8.91 3.74
N THR A 137 -9.92 -7.92 4.61
CA THR A 137 -11.24 -7.31 4.83
C THR A 137 -11.47 -6.20 3.81
N CYS A 138 -12.33 -6.43 2.82
CA CYS A 138 -12.69 -5.42 1.83
C CYS A 138 -13.66 -4.34 2.34
N ALA A 139 -14.32 -4.58 3.47
CA ALA A 139 -15.45 -3.78 3.97
C ALA A 139 -15.15 -2.28 4.15
N THR A 140 -13.91 -1.92 4.54
CA THR A 140 -13.50 -0.52 4.69
C THR A 140 -13.55 0.22 3.35
N TRP A 141 -13.07 -0.40 2.28
CA TRP A 141 -12.99 0.24 0.97
C TRP A 141 -14.29 0.16 0.18
N THR A 142 -15.16 -0.81 0.47
CA THR A 142 -16.52 -0.84 -0.09
C THR A 142 -17.29 0.43 0.27
N LYS A 143 -17.20 0.89 1.52
CA LYS A 143 -17.81 2.17 1.93
C LYS A 143 -17.22 3.35 1.16
N MET A 144 -15.91 3.34 0.90
CA MET A 144 -15.25 4.41 0.14
C MET A 144 -15.71 4.45 -1.32
N GLU A 145 -15.95 3.29 -1.93
CA GLU A 145 -16.62 3.18 -3.23
C GLU A 145 -18.02 3.79 -3.19
N ASP A 146 -18.86 3.39 -2.21
CA ASP A 146 -20.23 3.90 -2.03
C ASP A 146 -20.27 5.43 -1.90
N TYR A 147 -19.32 6.00 -1.14
CA TYR A 147 -19.16 7.45 -0.99
C TYR A 147 -18.46 8.15 -2.16
N LYS A 148 -18.19 7.44 -3.28
CA LYS A 148 -17.50 7.95 -4.48
C LYS A 148 -16.12 8.55 -4.19
N ARG A 149 -15.46 8.05 -3.14
CA ARG A 149 -14.09 8.42 -2.77
C ARG A 149 -13.05 7.65 -3.59
N ILE A 150 -13.48 6.55 -4.20
CA ILE A 150 -12.78 5.83 -5.27
C ILE A 150 -13.44 6.25 -6.59
N ARG A 151 -12.69 6.93 -7.45
CA ARG A 151 -13.24 7.53 -8.68
C ARG A 151 -13.22 6.59 -9.88
N GLY A 152 -12.34 5.59 -9.87
CA GLY A 152 -12.23 4.58 -10.92
C GLY A 152 -12.94 3.27 -10.57
N LYS A 153 -12.63 2.20 -11.31
CA LYS A 153 -13.16 0.86 -11.03
C LYS A 153 -12.72 0.38 -9.65
N TYR A 154 -13.65 -0.18 -8.89
CA TYR A 154 -13.38 -0.88 -7.65
C TYR A 154 -13.41 -2.40 -7.87
N GLU A 155 -12.40 -3.09 -7.38
CA GLU A 155 -12.33 -4.54 -7.29
C GLU A 155 -11.60 -4.88 -5.98
N CYS A 156 -12.30 -5.48 -5.03
CA CYS A 156 -11.66 -6.05 -3.85
C CYS A 156 -12.09 -7.50 -3.68
N ARG A 157 -11.12 -8.41 -3.65
CA ARG A 157 -11.37 -9.85 -3.55
C ARG A 157 -10.38 -10.51 -2.60
N ALA A 158 -10.91 -11.13 -1.56
CA ALA A 158 -10.24 -12.10 -0.71
C ALA A 158 -10.73 -13.50 -1.08
N LEU A 159 -9.87 -14.54 -0.98
CA LEU A 159 -10.43 -15.87 -0.77
C LEU A 159 -11.00 -15.89 0.65
N ALA A 160 -12.26 -16.28 0.78
CA ALA A 160 -12.87 -16.57 2.07
C ALA A 160 -11.95 -17.52 2.85
N PRO A 161 -11.86 -17.40 4.20
CA PRO A 161 -11.32 -18.51 4.98
C PRO A 161 -12.06 -19.77 4.52
N GLN A 162 -11.31 -20.83 4.20
CA GLN A 162 -11.92 -22.14 4.02
C GLN A 162 -12.60 -22.48 5.34
N GLU A 163 -13.89 -22.15 5.47
CA GLU A 163 -14.74 -22.84 6.44
C GLU A 163 -14.58 -24.31 6.11
N SER A 164 -14.07 -25.04 7.09
CA SER A 164 -13.95 -26.48 7.10
C SER A 164 -15.25 -27.09 6.58
N MET A 165 -15.23 -27.59 5.34
CA MET A 165 -16.27 -28.48 4.85
C MET A 165 -16.06 -29.83 5.54
N HIS A 166 -16.81 -30.02 6.63
CA HIS A 166 -17.11 -31.25 7.37
C HIS A 166 -15.96 -32.19 7.73
#